data_AF-A0A9P8ZKA6-F1
#
_entry.id   AF-A0A9P8ZKA6-F1
#
_cell.length_a   1.000
_cell.length_b   1.000
_cell.length_c   1.000
_cell.angle_alpha   90.00
_cell.angle_beta   90.00
_cell.angle_gamma   90.00
#
_symmetry.space_group_name_H-M   'P 1'
#
loop_
_entity.id
_entity.type
_entity.pdbx_description
1 polymer ?
#
loop_
_entity_poly.entity_id
_entity_poly.type
_entity_poly.pdbx_seq_one_letter_code
_entity_poly.pdbx_strand_id
1 'polypeptide(L)'
;RAMSDQLRKGDALAAAENDEIWVMTFAIPKTGAGELRQWCSPAVLADAPAMPEQVRKMIFDHLNPHRAQAVMERTRREEEWQDKLLNMRAEVKASESRAAALI
;
A
#
# COMPACT_ATOMS: atom_id res chain seq x y z
N ARG A 1 -2.20 11.16 -9.13
CA ARG A 1 -3.24 12.22 -9.22
C ARG A 1 -4.59 11.71 -8.71
N ALA A 2 -5.18 10.65 -9.28
CA ALA A 2 -6.47 10.08 -8.84
C ALA A 2 -6.60 9.75 -7.33
N MET A 3 -5.55 9.23 -6.69
CA MET A 3 -5.58 8.89 -5.26
C MET A 3 -5.63 10.14 -4.34
N SER A 4 -5.06 11.27 -4.79
CA SER A 4 -5.15 12.56 -4.10
C SER A 4 -6.58 13.10 -4.14
N ASP A 5 -7.27 12.89 -5.26
CA ASP A 5 -8.64 13.35 -5.45
C ASP A 5 -9.65 12.55 -4.62
N GLN A 6 -9.42 11.23 -4.44
CA GLN A 6 -10.24 10.41 -3.53
C GLN A 6 -10.07 10.83 -2.06
N LEU A 7 -8.84 11.15 -1.64
CA LEU A 7 -8.57 11.64 -0.28
C LEU A 7 -9.27 13.00 -0.04
N ARG A 8 -9.16 13.92 -0.99
CA ARG A 8 -9.85 15.23 -0.93
C ARG A 8 -11.37 15.10 -0.85
N LYS A 9 -11.96 14.09 -1.52
CA LYS A 9 -13.39 13.82 -1.42
C LYS A 9 -13.79 13.28 -0.04
N GLY A 10 -12.96 12.43 0.56
CA GLY A 10 -13.17 11.96 1.93
C GLY A 10 -13.13 13.11 2.94
N ASP A 11 -12.14 14.00 2.81
CA ASP A 11 -12.02 15.19 3.66
C ASP A 11 -13.22 16.14 3.49
N ALA A 12 -13.74 16.30 2.26
CA ALA A 12 -14.92 17.14 1.99
C ALA A 12 -16.22 16.55 2.55
N LEU A 13 -16.40 15.23 2.47
CA LEU A 13 -17.55 14.54 3.07
C LEU A 13 -17.52 14.61 4.60
N ALA A 14 -16.32 14.44 5.20
CA ALA A 14 -16.13 14.56 6.64
C ALA A 14 -16.45 15.97 7.18
N ALA A 15 -16.33 17.00 6.34
CA ALA A 15 -16.61 18.39 6.71
C ALA A 15 -18.07 18.81 6.54
N ALA A 16 -18.91 17.99 5.88
CA ALA A 16 -20.25 18.41 5.43
C ALA A 16 -21.37 18.18 6.45
N GLU A 17 -21.23 17.24 7.39
CA GLU A 17 -22.34 16.85 8.30
C GLU A 17 -21.85 16.63 9.75
N ASN A 18 -22.39 17.44 10.67
CA ASN A 18 -22.04 17.41 12.09
C ASN A 18 -23.02 16.59 12.96
N ASP A 19 -24.21 16.27 12.46
CA ASP A 19 -25.30 15.65 13.26
C ASP A 19 -25.52 14.16 12.99
N GLU A 20 -24.85 13.56 11.99
CA GLU A 20 -24.99 12.13 11.67
C GLU A 20 -23.85 11.27 12.24
N ILE A 21 -24.15 10.01 12.56
CA ILE A 21 -23.18 9.02 13.05
C ILE A 21 -22.53 8.34 11.85
N TRP A 22 -21.25 8.64 11.60
CA TRP A 22 -20.50 8.03 10.49
C TRP A 22 -19.05 7.72 10.85
N VAL A 23 -18.53 6.63 10.26
CA VAL A 23 -17.12 6.25 10.29
C VAL A 23 -16.69 5.86 8.89
N MET A 24 -15.65 6.53 8.38
CA MET A 24 -15.06 6.22 7.08
C MET A 24 -13.65 5.67 7.27
N THR A 25 -13.35 4.53 6.66
CA THR A 25 -11.99 3.95 6.65
C THR A 25 -11.59 3.60 5.23
N PHE A 26 -10.44 4.13 4.81
CA PHE A 26 -9.87 3.93 3.49
C PHE A 26 -8.60 3.10 3.58
N ALA A 27 -8.53 2.05 2.77
CA ALA A 27 -7.32 1.28 2.53
C ALA A 27 -6.53 1.87 1.35
N ILE A 28 -5.37 2.43 1.66
CA ILE A 28 -4.52 3.09 0.68
C ILE A 28 -3.40 2.12 0.28
N PRO A 29 -3.29 1.75 -1.00
CA PRO A 29 -2.18 0.96 -1.49
C PRO A 29 -0.91 1.82 -1.44
N LYS A 30 -0.07 1.57 -0.45
CA LYS A 30 1.26 2.16 -0.27
C LYS A 30 2.25 1.01 -0.11
N THR A 31 3.53 1.25 -0.35
CA THR A 31 4.60 0.23 -0.25
C THR A 31 4.49 -0.62 1.02
N GLY A 32 4.71 -1.94 0.90
CA GLY A 32 4.55 -2.88 2.02
C GLY A 32 3.10 -3.29 2.23
N ALA A 33 2.62 -3.28 3.47
CA ALA A 33 1.27 -3.72 3.84
C ALA A 33 0.17 -2.65 3.60
N GLY A 34 0.48 -1.50 3.00
CA GLY A 34 -0.47 -0.40 2.82
C GLY A 34 -0.80 0.40 4.09
N GLU A 35 -1.55 1.49 3.92
CA GLU A 35 -1.96 2.41 5.00
C GLU A 35 -3.49 2.35 5.19
N LEU A 36 -3.96 2.47 6.43
CA LEU A 36 -5.38 2.69 6.72
C LEU A 36 -5.54 4.11 7.25
N ARG A 37 -6.34 4.92 6.54
CA ARG A 37 -6.77 6.25 7.02
C ARG A 37 -8.22 6.22 7.41
N GLN A 38 -8.53 7.01 8.42
CA GLN A 38 -9.83 6.98 9.07
C GLN A 38 -10.29 8.38 9.44
N TRP A 39 -11.59 8.59 9.29
CA TRP A 39 -12.32 9.77 9.72
C TRP A 39 -13.61 9.29 10.40
N CYS A 40 -14.11 10.06 11.36
CA CYS A 40 -15.38 9.79 12.01
C CYS A 40 -16.07 11.10 12.41
N SER A 41 -17.39 11.06 12.55
CA SER A 41 -18.14 12.21 13.07
C SER A 41 -17.86 12.42 14.56
N PRO A 42 -18.00 13.67 15.07
CA PRO A 42 -17.91 13.93 16.50
C PRO A 42 -18.93 13.14 17.33
N ALA A 43 -20.14 12.90 16.78
CA ALA A 43 -21.19 12.12 17.43
C ALA A 43 -20.74 10.67 17.72
N VAL A 44 -20.03 10.03 16.79
CA VAL A 44 -19.44 8.69 17.03
C VAL A 44 -18.46 8.71 18.21
N LEU A 45 -17.64 9.76 18.32
CA LEU A 45 -16.66 9.85 19.41
C LEU A 45 -17.32 10.04 20.77
N ALA A 46 -18.47 10.71 20.82
CA ALA A 46 -19.24 10.90 22.04
C ALA A 46 -20.02 9.63 22.43
N ASP A 47 -20.75 9.04 21.49
CA ASP A 47 -21.72 7.98 21.78
C ASP A 47 -21.10 6.56 21.72
N ALA A 48 -20.08 6.37 20.86
CA ALA A 48 -19.47 5.08 20.59
C ALA A 48 -17.95 5.19 20.32
N PRO A 49 -17.14 5.66 21.29
CA PRO A 49 -15.72 5.99 21.08
C PRO A 49 -14.85 4.81 20.61
N ALA A 50 -15.25 3.56 20.87
CA ALA A 50 -14.53 2.37 20.44
C ALA A 50 -14.84 1.94 18.99
N MET A 51 -15.95 2.43 18.42
CA MET A 51 -16.43 2.01 17.09
C MET A 51 -15.41 2.30 15.98
N PRO A 52 -14.71 3.47 15.94
CA PRO A 52 -13.70 3.73 14.93
C PRO A 52 -12.62 2.64 14.89
N GLU A 53 -12.05 2.30 16.04
CA GLU A 53 -10.98 1.30 16.11
C GLU A 53 -11.45 -0.11 15.73
N GLN A 54 -12.68 -0.47 16.11
CA GLN A 54 -13.29 -1.75 15.72
C GLN A 54 -13.47 -1.88 14.20
N VAL A 55 -13.96 -0.82 13.54
CA VAL A 55 -14.10 -0.78 12.08
C VAL A 55 -12.73 -0.89 11.41
N ARG A 56 -11.74 -0.15 11.92
CA ARG A 56 -10.36 -0.20 11.41
C ARG A 56 -9.77 -1.60 11.53
N LYS A 57 -9.94 -2.25 12.68
CA LYS A 57 -9.44 -3.61 12.94
C LYS A 57 -10.10 -4.62 12.00
N MET A 58 -11.42 -4.55 11.84
CA MET A 58 -12.17 -5.43 10.94
C MET A 58 -11.63 -5.36 9.50
N ILE A 59 -11.45 -4.14 8.99
CA ILE A 59 -10.89 -3.93 7.64
C ILE A 59 -9.44 -4.42 7.57
N PHE A 60 -8.63 -4.14 8.60
CA PHE A 60 -7.26 -4.61 8.66
C PHE A 60 -7.18 -6.14 8.60
N ASP A 61 -7.89 -6.83 9.49
CA ASP A 61 -7.90 -8.29 9.59
C ASP A 61 -8.32 -8.94 8.27
N HIS A 62 -9.32 -8.39 7.60
CA HIS A 62 -9.80 -8.89 6.32
C HIS A 62 -8.75 -8.69 5.20
N LEU A 63 -8.07 -7.55 5.18
CA LEU A 63 -7.10 -7.24 4.13
C LEU A 63 -5.70 -7.84 4.39
N ASN A 64 -5.37 -8.17 5.63
CA ASN A 64 -4.02 -8.59 6.03
C ASN A 64 -3.50 -9.82 5.25
N PRO A 65 -4.29 -10.89 5.02
CA PRO A 65 -3.83 -12.03 4.22
C PRO A 65 -3.48 -11.64 2.79
N HIS A 66 -4.30 -10.80 2.15
CA HIS A 66 -4.08 -10.31 0.80
C HIS A 66 -2.86 -9.39 0.72
N ARG A 67 -2.66 -8.54 1.74
CA ARG A 67 -1.49 -7.67 1.85
C ARG A 67 -0.20 -8.48 2.03
N ALA A 68 -0.22 -9.51 2.86
CA ALA A 68 0.92 -10.42 3.03
C ALA A 68 1.28 -11.12 1.71
N GLN A 69 0.28 -11.64 0.99
CA GLN A 69 0.48 -12.25 -0.32
C GLN A 69 1.08 -11.24 -1.33
N ALA A 70 0.56 -10.02 -1.38
CA ALA A 70 1.06 -8.99 -2.28
C ALA A 70 2.51 -8.60 -1.99
N VAL A 71 2.90 -8.53 -0.71
CA VAL A 71 4.28 -8.28 -0.30
C VAL A 71 5.18 -9.44 -0.72
N MET A 72 4.79 -10.68 -0.47
CA MET A 72 5.56 -11.86 -0.87
C MET A 72 5.80 -11.92 -2.38
N GLU A 73 4.75 -11.72 -3.19
CA GLU A 73 4.89 -11.70 -4.65
C GLU A 73 5.78 -10.56 -5.13
N ARG A 74 5.73 -9.41 -4.45
CA ARG A 74 6.63 -8.30 -4.77
C ARG A 74 8.08 -8.66 -4.47
N THR A 75 8.36 -9.23 -3.29
CA THR A 75 9.71 -9.67 -2.92
C THR A 75 10.24 -10.71 -3.90
N ARG A 76 9.43 -11.72 -4.24
CA ARG A 76 9.78 -12.75 -5.22
C ARG A 76 10.15 -12.16 -6.58
N ARG A 77 9.36 -11.19 -7.07
CA ARG A 77 9.68 -10.48 -8.32
C ARG A 77 10.97 -9.68 -8.20
N GLU A 78 11.19 -9.00 -7.08
CA GLU A 78 12.40 -8.22 -6.84
C GLU A 78 13.65 -9.13 -6.89
N GLU A 79 13.60 -10.31 -6.25
CA GLU A 79 14.66 -11.33 -6.28
C GLU A 79 14.92 -11.83 -7.71
N GLU A 80 13.86 -12.22 -8.44
CA GLU A 80 13.98 -12.64 -9.85
C GLU A 80 14.61 -11.57 -10.74
N TRP A 81 14.29 -10.29 -10.49
CA TRP A 81 14.88 -9.16 -11.21
C TRP A 81 16.35 -8.97 -10.87
N GLN A 82 16.74 -9.13 -9.60
CA GLN A 82 18.14 -9.04 -9.18
C GLN A 82 18.98 -10.17 -9.78
N ASP A 83 18.47 -11.40 -9.81
CA ASP A 83 19.14 -12.55 -10.42
C ASP A 83 19.37 -12.33 -11.92
N LYS A 84 18.34 -11.83 -12.62
CA LYS A 84 18.48 -11.46 -14.04
C LYS A 84 19.54 -10.40 -14.26
N LEU A 85 19.56 -9.35 -13.43
CA LEU A 85 20.58 -8.30 -13.52
C LEU A 85 21.98 -8.85 -13.28
N LEU A 86 22.13 -9.81 -12.36
CA LEU A 86 23.43 -10.44 -12.06
C LEU A 86 23.92 -11.26 -13.25
N ASN A 87 23.05 -12.07 -13.85
CA ASN A 87 23.35 -12.87 -15.03
C ASN A 87 23.72 -11.99 -16.23
N MET A 88 22.93 -10.94 -16.50
CA MET A 88 23.24 -9.98 -17.57
C MET A 88 24.59 -9.30 -17.36
N ARG A 89 24.93 -8.92 -16.12
CA ARG A 89 26.26 -8.35 -15.80
C ARG A 89 27.39 -9.34 -16.06
N ALA A 90 27.20 -10.62 -15.72
CA ALA A 90 28.19 -11.66 -15.97
C ALA A 90 28.39 -11.90 -17.48
N GLU A 91 27.31 -11.92 -18.25
CA GLU A 91 27.34 -12.06 -19.72
C GLU A 91 28.05 -10.89 -20.40
N VAL A 92 27.75 -9.65 -19.97
CA VAL A 92 28.43 -8.44 -20.46
C VAL A 92 29.93 -8.52 -20.17
N LYS A 93 30.32 -8.84 -18.94
CA LYS A 93 31.74 -8.96 -18.56
C LYS A 93 32.47 -10.07 -19.35
N ALA A 94 31.80 -11.20 -19.58
CA ALA A 94 32.35 -12.29 -20.40
C ALA A 94 32.49 -11.90 -21.87
N SER A 95 31.52 -11.15 -22.41
CA SER A 95 31.57 -10.55 -23.74
C SER A 95 32.76 -9.59 -23.88
N GLU A 96 32.92 -8.65 -22.95
CA GLU A 96 34.03 -7.69 -22.94
C GLU A 96 35.39 -8.40 -22.86
N SER A 97 35.51 -9.42 -22.00
CA SER A 97 36.76 -10.20 -21.87
C SER A 97 37.12 -10.95 -23.16
N ARG A 98 36.13 -11.49 -23.88
CA ARG A 98 36.34 -12.14 -25.19
C ARG A 98 36.74 -11.14 -26.26
N ALA A 99 36.12 -9.97 -26.29
CA ALA A 99 36.48 -8.91 -27.23
C ALA A 99 37.92 -8.40 -26.99
N ALA A 100 38.32 -8.27 -25.72
CA ALA A 100 39.67 -7.87 -25.34
C ALA A 100 40.74 -8.93 -25.71
N ALA A 101 40.39 -10.22 -25.77
CA ALA A 101 41.32 -11.28 -26.16
C ALA A 101 41.53 -11.42 -27.68
N LEU A 102 40.74 -10.70 -28.49
CA LEU A 102 40.79 -10.71 -29.96
C LEU A 102 41.57 -9.51 -30.55
N ILE A 103 42.08 -8.62 -29.69
CA ILE A 103 42.89 -7.44 -30.03
C ILE A 103 44.33 -7.72 -29.57
#